data_AF-A0A8B9NGC0-F1
#
_entry.id   AF-A0A8B9NGC0-F1
#
_cell.length_a   1.000
_cell.length_b   1.000
_cell.length_c   1.000
_cell.angle_alpha   90.00
_cell.angle_beta   90.00
_cell.angle_gamma   90.00
#
_symmetry.space_group_name_H-M   'P 1'
#
loop_
_entity.id
_entity.type
_entity.pdbx_description
1 polymer ?
#
loop_
_entity_poly.entity_id
_entity_poly.type
_entity_poly.pdbx_seq_one_letter_code
_entity_poly.pdbx_strand_id
1 'polypeptide(L)'
;VVKVLYDKLYENFVQEIDAIDNGIAQAEGEPRYALTTTLSARVGHLNPRWNDPNQDTEAGFKRAMELVGGEFMDRFDYYHRAWLPARVVVEDAIRRRFEVPTVPLPQGGCPWKEHVFSLEQELALPDPLQLVLFPDHSGQWRVQSVPAGPHTFQSRLPLPEPWRGVRDEELSQLTGIPGCVFVHASGFIGGNRTREGALEMARQTLAQRQRRGA
;
A
#
# COMPACT_ATOMS: atom_id res chain seq x y z
N VAL A 1 -0.07 21.97 1.42
CA VAL A 1 -0.46 21.24 0.19
C VAL A 1 0.69 21.11 -0.80
N VAL A 2 1.18 22.22 -1.38
CA VAL A 2 2.26 22.18 -2.40
C VAL A 2 3.52 21.44 -1.91
N LYS A 3 4.00 21.73 -0.70
CA LYS A 3 5.16 21.04 -0.12
C LYS A 3 4.97 19.51 -0.03
N VAL A 4 3.81 19.04 0.43
CA VAL A 4 3.54 17.60 0.60
C VAL A 4 3.55 16.89 -0.76
N LEU A 5 2.93 17.48 -1.78
CA LEU A 5 2.95 16.91 -3.14
C LEU A 5 4.35 16.92 -3.74
N TYR A 6 5.11 18.00 -3.51
CA TYR A 6 6.51 18.08 -3.90
C TYR A 6 7.33 16.97 -3.26
N ASP A 7 7.27 16.82 -1.92
CA ASP A 7 8.01 15.80 -1.19
C ASP A 7 7.64 14.39 -1.71
N LYS A 8 6.35 14.11 -1.94
CA LYS A 8 5.90 12.82 -2.48
C LYS A 8 6.42 12.53 -3.89
N LEU A 9 6.36 13.52 -4.78
CA LEU A 9 6.90 13.41 -6.12
C LEU A 9 8.42 13.25 -6.10
N TYR A 10 9.10 13.97 -5.21
CA TYR A 10 10.54 13.83 -5.08
C TYR A 10 10.89 12.41 -4.62
N GLU A 11 10.36 11.96 -3.50
CA GLU A 11 10.63 10.65 -2.90
C GLU A 11 10.29 9.48 -3.83
N ASN A 12 9.18 9.55 -4.58
CA ASN A 12 8.62 8.40 -5.30
C ASN A 12 8.75 8.49 -6.83
N PHE A 13 9.44 9.51 -7.34
CA PHE A 13 9.69 9.67 -8.78
C PHE A 13 11.07 10.27 -9.07
N VAL A 14 11.40 11.43 -8.49
CA VAL A 14 12.65 12.14 -8.83
C VAL A 14 13.88 11.52 -8.17
N GLN A 15 13.77 11.04 -6.92
CA GLN A 15 14.91 10.56 -6.13
C GLN A 15 15.64 9.38 -6.79
N GLU A 16 14.92 8.44 -7.40
CA GLU A 16 15.53 7.33 -8.13
C GLU A 16 16.37 7.84 -9.32
N ILE A 17 15.83 8.81 -10.07
CA ILE A 17 16.50 9.39 -11.24
C ILE A 17 17.78 10.12 -10.80
N ASP A 18 17.69 10.96 -9.76
CA ASP A 18 18.80 11.72 -9.20
C ASP A 18 19.90 10.81 -8.64
N ALA A 19 19.53 9.75 -7.93
CA ALA A 19 20.49 8.77 -7.42
C ALA A 19 21.23 8.05 -8.56
N ILE A 20 20.51 7.62 -9.60
CA ILE A 20 21.11 6.94 -10.76
C ILE A 20 22.08 7.89 -11.50
N ASP A 21 21.66 9.14 -11.75
CA ASP A 21 22.46 10.13 -12.48
C ASP A 21 23.75 10.47 -11.73
N ASN A 22 23.70 10.54 -10.40
CA ASN A 22 24.85 10.78 -9.54
C ASN A 22 25.66 9.51 -9.19
N GLY A 23 25.36 8.36 -9.81
CA GLY A 23 26.11 7.12 -9.60
C GLY A 23 25.96 6.51 -8.21
N ILE A 24 24.87 6.81 -7.50
CA ILE A 24 24.57 6.26 -6.17
C ILE A 24 23.99 4.85 -6.32
N ALA A 25 24.60 3.88 -5.66
CA ALA A 25 24.11 2.51 -5.64
C ALA A 25 22.82 2.38 -4.81
N GLN A 26 21.89 1.54 -5.27
CA GLN A 26 20.60 1.31 -4.58
C GLN A 26 20.77 0.60 -3.23
N ALA A 27 21.83 -0.19 -3.08
CA ALA A 27 22.16 -0.92 -1.86
C ALA A 27 23.68 -1.12 -1.75
N GLU A 28 24.15 -1.40 -0.54
CA GLU A 28 25.53 -1.84 -0.32
C GLU A 28 25.74 -3.28 -0.83
N GLY A 29 26.91 -3.55 -1.41
CA GLY A 29 27.27 -4.87 -1.93
C GLY A 29 26.67 -5.19 -3.31
N GLU A 30 26.75 -6.46 -3.71
CA GLU A 30 26.26 -6.92 -5.02
C GLU A 30 24.76 -7.25 -4.96
N PRO A 31 23.92 -6.63 -5.81
CA PRO A 31 22.50 -6.91 -5.84
C PRO A 31 22.23 -8.33 -6.37
N ARG A 32 21.20 -8.99 -5.85
CA ARG A 32 20.82 -10.36 -6.26
C ARG A 32 20.32 -10.46 -7.71
N TYR A 33 19.89 -9.34 -8.28
CA TYR A 33 19.43 -9.22 -9.65
C TYR A 33 19.60 -7.76 -10.11
N ALA A 34 19.72 -7.54 -11.42
CA ALA A 34 19.82 -6.22 -12.01
C ALA A 34 18.43 -5.65 -12.35
N LEU A 35 18.22 -4.37 -12.05
CA LEU A 35 17.06 -3.60 -12.54
C LEU A 35 17.40 -2.99 -13.91
N THR A 36 16.77 -3.50 -14.97
CA THR A 36 17.04 -3.08 -16.36
C THR A 36 15.93 -2.24 -16.98
N THR A 37 14.89 -1.92 -16.21
CA THR A 37 13.65 -1.28 -16.69
C THR A 37 13.32 0.03 -15.96
N THR A 38 14.31 0.64 -15.30
CA THR A 38 14.16 1.96 -14.65
C THR A 38 13.74 3.04 -15.66
N LEU A 39 13.20 4.17 -15.19
CA LEU A 39 12.88 5.28 -16.10
C LEU A 39 14.12 5.75 -16.87
N SER A 40 15.26 5.91 -16.19
CA SER A 40 16.53 6.27 -16.83
C SER A 40 16.96 5.25 -17.90
N ALA A 41 16.80 3.95 -17.66
CA ALA A 41 17.10 2.91 -18.66
C ALA A 41 16.16 3.00 -19.87
N ARG A 42 14.85 3.19 -19.64
CA ARG A 42 13.86 3.34 -20.72
C ARG A 42 14.08 4.58 -21.56
N VAL A 43 14.49 5.69 -20.95
CA VAL A 43 14.96 6.89 -21.67
C VAL A 43 16.22 6.57 -22.46
N GLY A 44 17.19 5.87 -21.88
CA GLY A 44 18.42 5.44 -22.55
C GLY A 44 18.15 4.57 -23.79
N HIS A 45 17.13 3.72 -23.77
CA HIS A 45 16.70 2.90 -24.92
C HIS A 45 16.14 3.71 -26.09
N LEU A 46 15.86 4.99 -25.91
CA LEU A 46 15.41 5.90 -26.97
C LEU A 46 16.58 6.57 -27.70
N ASN A 47 17.82 6.38 -27.24
CA ASN A 47 18.99 6.84 -27.97
C ASN A 47 19.15 6.08 -29.31
N PRO A 48 19.71 6.72 -30.35
CA PRO A 48 20.08 6.03 -31.57
C PRO A 48 21.09 4.91 -31.28
N ARG A 49 21.08 3.87 -32.10
CA ARG A 49 22.05 2.78 -31.93
C ARG A 49 23.42 3.26 -32.38
N TRP A 50 24.45 2.74 -31.72
CA TRP A 50 25.84 3.10 -32.04
C TRP A 50 26.23 2.79 -33.49
N ASN A 51 25.53 1.84 -34.13
CA ASN A 51 25.77 1.40 -35.49
C ASN A 51 24.75 1.93 -36.51
N ASP A 52 23.87 2.86 -36.11
CA ASP A 52 22.99 3.52 -37.06
C ASP A 52 23.81 4.52 -37.91
N PRO A 53 23.61 4.58 -39.23
CA PRO A 53 24.35 5.48 -40.12
C PRO A 53 24.05 6.97 -39.86
N ASN A 54 22.91 7.26 -39.20
CA ASN A 54 22.53 8.59 -38.75
C ASN A 54 22.09 8.49 -37.28
N GLN A 55 22.88 9.06 -36.38
CA GLN A 55 22.62 9.07 -34.94
C GLN A 55 21.90 10.35 -34.51
N ASP A 56 20.77 10.65 -35.18
CA ASP A 56 19.94 11.79 -34.79
C ASP A 56 19.28 11.55 -33.43
N THR A 57 19.54 12.43 -32.48
CA THR A 57 19.04 12.35 -31.11
C THR A 57 17.70 13.07 -30.92
N GLU A 58 17.29 13.94 -31.86
CA GLU A 58 16.12 14.81 -31.70
C GLU A 58 14.80 14.01 -31.62
N ALA A 59 14.66 12.99 -32.46
CA ALA A 59 13.49 12.11 -32.43
C ALA A 59 13.41 11.30 -31.13
N GLY A 60 14.55 10.81 -30.63
CA GLY A 60 14.65 10.10 -29.35
C GLY A 60 14.32 11.01 -28.18
N PHE A 61 14.83 12.24 -28.18
CA PHE A 61 14.56 13.25 -27.16
C PHE A 61 13.07 13.58 -27.04
N LYS A 62 12.36 13.79 -28.17
CA LYS A 62 10.91 14.03 -28.16
C LYS A 62 10.13 12.88 -27.53
N ARG A 63 10.47 11.64 -27.90
CA ARG A 63 9.86 10.44 -27.31
C ARG A 63 10.17 10.31 -25.82
N ALA A 64 11.36 10.70 -25.39
CA ALA A 64 11.76 10.70 -23.99
C ALA A 64 10.95 11.74 -23.20
N MET A 65 10.74 12.94 -23.74
CA MET A 65 9.91 13.96 -23.11
C MET A 65 8.46 13.49 -22.95
N GLU A 66 7.89 12.83 -23.95
CA GLU A 66 6.54 12.25 -23.87
C GLU A 66 6.46 11.15 -22.80
N LEU A 67 7.44 10.24 -22.76
CA LEU A 67 7.52 9.16 -21.77
C LEU A 67 7.62 9.70 -20.34
N VAL A 68 8.62 10.55 -20.08
CA VAL A 68 8.89 11.08 -18.74
C VAL A 68 7.77 12.03 -18.31
N GLY A 69 7.30 12.89 -19.22
CA GLY A 69 6.21 13.82 -18.96
C GLY A 69 4.90 13.11 -18.64
N GLY A 70 4.56 12.07 -19.40
CA GLY A 70 3.38 11.23 -19.13
C GLY A 70 3.44 10.58 -17.76
N GLU A 71 4.54 9.89 -17.44
CA GLU A 71 4.69 9.23 -16.14
C GLU A 71 4.68 10.22 -14.97
N PHE A 72 5.33 11.38 -15.12
CA PHE A 72 5.31 12.43 -14.11
C PHE A 72 3.88 12.92 -13.86
N MET A 73 3.13 13.19 -14.93
CA MET A 73 1.75 13.68 -14.81
C MET A 73 0.82 12.64 -14.19
N ASP A 74 0.97 11.35 -14.53
CA ASP A 74 0.21 10.27 -13.90
C ASP A 74 0.49 10.17 -12.39
N ARG A 75 1.75 10.31 -11.99
CA ARG A 75 2.14 10.32 -10.56
C ARG A 75 1.58 11.53 -9.84
N PHE A 76 1.71 12.72 -10.44
CA PHE A 76 1.17 13.94 -9.87
C PHE A 76 -0.35 13.86 -9.72
N ASP A 77 -1.06 13.39 -10.74
CA ASP A 77 -2.51 13.24 -10.71
C ASP A 77 -2.95 12.28 -9.61
N TYR A 78 -2.29 11.12 -9.48
CA TYR A 78 -2.53 10.20 -8.38
C TYR A 78 -2.32 10.85 -7.01
N TYR A 79 -1.17 11.51 -6.78
CA TYR A 79 -0.89 12.11 -5.47
C TYR A 79 -1.86 13.24 -5.13
N HIS A 80 -2.21 14.06 -6.12
CA HIS A 80 -3.10 15.20 -5.96
C HIS A 80 -4.58 14.80 -5.80
N ARG A 81 -5.08 13.89 -6.65
CA ARG A 81 -6.51 13.58 -6.72
C ARG A 81 -6.94 12.36 -5.91
N ALA A 82 -6.04 11.43 -5.62
CA ALA A 82 -6.37 10.19 -4.91
C ALA A 82 -5.68 10.11 -3.54
N TRP A 83 -4.35 10.20 -3.50
CA TRP A 83 -3.60 10.00 -2.26
C TRP A 83 -3.81 11.12 -1.25
N LEU A 84 -3.71 12.39 -1.65
CA LEU A 84 -3.83 13.51 -0.72
C LEU A 84 -5.24 13.63 -0.11
N PRO A 85 -6.34 13.54 -0.87
CA PRO A 85 -7.70 13.56 -0.30
C PRO A 85 -7.98 12.38 0.64
N ALA A 86 -7.36 11.21 0.40
CA ALA A 86 -7.51 10.05 1.27
C ALA A 86 -7.04 10.30 2.69
N ARG A 87 -6.12 11.26 2.91
CA ARG A 87 -5.63 11.60 4.25
C ARG A 87 -6.77 11.97 5.20
N VAL A 88 -7.70 12.83 4.75
CA VAL A 88 -8.84 13.27 5.56
C VAL A 88 -9.74 12.08 5.91
N VAL A 89 -9.98 11.20 4.94
CA VAL A 89 -10.78 9.98 5.14
C VAL A 89 -10.15 9.04 6.17
N VAL A 90 -8.83 8.86 6.09
CA VAL A 90 -8.09 7.99 7.01
C VAL A 90 -8.04 8.60 8.40
N GLU A 91 -7.80 9.90 8.52
CA GLU A 91 -7.80 10.60 9.80
C GLU A 91 -9.16 10.52 10.49
N ASP A 92 -10.25 10.75 9.75
CA ASP A 92 -11.62 10.61 10.26
C ASP A 92 -11.89 9.17 10.72
N ALA A 93 -11.49 8.17 9.95
CA ALA A 93 -11.62 6.76 10.33
C ALA A 93 -10.82 6.44 11.59
N ILE A 94 -9.60 6.97 11.73
CA ILE A 94 -8.80 6.81 12.94
C ILE A 94 -9.50 7.46 14.13
N ARG A 95 -10.08 8.66 13.99
CA ARG A 95 -10.81 9.32 15.08
C ARG A 95 -12.05 8.51 15.52
N ARG A 96 -12.72 7.84 14.59
CA ARG A 96 -13.89 6.97 14.84
C ARG A 96 -13.54 5.55 15.32
N ARG A 97 -12.26 5.21 15.48
CA ARG A 97 -11.80 3.88 15.95
C ARG A 97 -12.25 3.49 17.37
N PHE A 98 -12.95 4.37 18.06
CA PHE A 98 -13.54 4.06 19.38
C PHE A 98 -15.00 3.59 19.26
N GLU A 99 -15.65 3.82 18.11
CA GLU A 99 -16.99 3.30 17.81
C GLU A 99 -16.95 1.81 17.47
N VAL A 100 -15.85 1.38 16.84
CA VAL A 100 -15.57 -0.02 16.49
C VAL A 100 -14.09 -0.31 16.78
N PRO A 101 -13.70 -1.52 17.22
CA PRO A 101 -12.32 -1.85 17.63
C PRO A 101 -11.28 -1.89 16.49
N THR A 102 -11.53 -1.24 15.36
CA THR A 102 -10.66 -1.16 14.18
C THR A 102 -10.72 0.23 13.56
N VAL A 103 -9.94 0.49 12.52
CA VAL A 103 -10.08 1.70 11.68
C VAL A 103 -11.12 1.44 10.58
N PRO A 104 -12.34 2.02 10.64
CA PRO A 104 -13.39 1.78 9.64
C PRO A 104 -13.25 2.75 8.46
N LEU A 105 -12.64 2.30 7.36
CA LEU A 105 -12.62 3.08 6.13
C LEU A 105 -13.96 2.93 5.39
N PRO A 106 -14.46 4.02 4.76
CA PRO A 106 -15.76 3.98 4.10
C PRO A 106 -15.77 3.15 2.81
N GLN A 107 -14.62 3.00 2.14
CA GLN A 107 -14.49 2.30 0.88
C GLN A 107 -13.13 1.63 0.68
N GLY A 108 -13.12 0.54 -0.09
CA GLY A 108 -11.93 -0.09 -0.62
C GLY A 108 -11.22 0.79 -1.66
N GLY A 109 -9.94 0.51 -1.88
CA GLY A 109 -9.08 1.28 -2.78
C GLY A 109 -8.53 2.59 -2.19
N CYS A 110 -8.98 3.01 -1.01
CA CYS A 110 -8.40 4.13 -0.28
C CYS A 110 -6.90 3.87 0.02
N PRO A 111 -5.95 4.74 -0.37
CA PRO A 111 -4.52 4.55 -0.14
C PRO A 111 -4.14 4.86 1.32
N TRP A 112 -4.60 4.02 2.25
CA TRP A 112 -4.55 4.31 3.69
C TRP A 112 -3.22 4.02 4.38
N LYS A 113 -2.41 3.09 3.85
CA LYS A 113 -1.25 2.52 4.55
C LYS A 113 -0.27 3.57 5.03
N GLU A 114 0.18 4.41 4.09
CA GLU A 114 1.15 5.47 4.38
C GLU A 114 0.57 6.53 5.34
N HIS A 115 -0.69 6.91 5.14
CA HIS A 115 -1.38 7.84 6.02
C HIS A 115 -1.47 7.32 7.45
N VAL A 116 -1.76 6.02 7.66
CA VAL A 116 -1.77 5.41 8.99
C VAL A 116 -0.44 5.59 9.70
N PHE A 117 0.70 5.32 9.04
CA PHE A 117 2.01 5.50 9.67
C PHE A 117 2.29 6.97 10.04
N SER A 118 1.97 7.92 9.16
CA SER A 118 2.17 9.35 9.46
C SER A 118 1.24 9.85 10.57
N LEU A 119 -0.04 9.51 10.51
CA LEU A 119 -1.06 9.97 11.45
C LEU A 119 -0.90 9.37 12.84
N GLU A 120 -0.34 8.16 12.96
CA GLU A 120 0.03 7.59 14.27
C GLU A 120 0.99 8.51 15.04
N GLN A 121 2.00 9.03 14.34
CA GLN A 121 3.00 9.92 14.92
C GLN A 121 2.41 11.31 15.17
N GLU A 122 1.73 11.88 14.18
CA GLU A 122 1.17 13.23 14.25
C GLU A 122 0.05 13.37 15.29
N LEU A 123 -0.78 12.34 15.45
CA LEU A 123 -1.85 12.30 16.47
C LEU A 123 -1.35 11.78 17.82
N ALA A 124 -0.06 11.47 17.95
CA ALA A 124 0.57 10.92 19.15
C ALA A 124 -0.23 9.74 19.74
N LEU A 125 -0.59 8.77 18.89
CA LEU A 125 -1.39 7.64 19.35
C LEU A 125 -0.58 6.79 20.35
N PRO A 126 -1.17 6.42 21.51
CA PRO A 126 -0.44 5.67 22.55
C PRO A 126 -0.14 4.23 22.11
N ASP A 127 -1.00 3.67 21.27
CA ASP A 127 -0.87 2.32 20.74
C ASP A 127 -0.92 2.33 19.21
N PRO A 128 -0.08 1.52 18.53
CA PRO A 128 -0.13 1.38 17.09
C PRO A 128 -1.44 0.73 16.64
N LEU A 129 -2.02 1.25 15.56
CA LEU A 129 -3.21 0.71 14.90
C LEU A 129 -2.90 -0.68 14.32
N GLN A 130 -3.81 -1.62 14.55
CA GLN A 130 -3.58 -3.03 14.25
C GLN A 130 -4.34 -3.52 13.02
N LEU A 131 -5.61 -3.11 12.90
CA LEU A 131 -6.54 -3.63 11.90
C LEU A 131 -7.34 -2.49 11.26
N VAL A 132 -7.61 -2.64 9.97
CA VAL A 132 -8.45 -1.76 9.16
C VAL A 132 -9.62 -2.57 8.60
N LEU A 133 -10.81 -1.96 8.58
CA LEU A 133 -12.04 -2.56 8.06
C LEU A 133 -12.57 -1.71 6.89
N PHE A 134 -12.92 -2.33 5.77
CA PHE A 134 -13.49 -1.63 4.60
C PHE A 134 -14.33 -2.55 3.71
N PRO A 135 -15.32 -2.01 2.97
CA PRO A 135 -16.00 -2.76 1.92
C PRO A 135 -15.14 -2.82 0.67
N ASP A 136 -15.14 -3.94 -0.04
CA ASP A 136 -14.58 -4.04 -1.38
C ASP A 136 -15.60 -3.65 -2.47
N HIS A 137 -15.16 -3.66 -3.72
CA HIS A 137 -16.01 -3.27 -4.86
C HIS A 137 -17.18 -4.23 -5.12
N SER A 138 -17.18 -5.43 -4.53
CA SER A 138 -18.27 -6.41 -4.64
C SER A 138 -19.31 -6.28 -3.52
N GLY A 139 -19.13 -5.32 -2.59
CA GLY A 139 -19.98 -5.15 -1.42
C GLY A 139 -19.65 -6.10 -0.26
N GLN A 140 -18.65 -6.97 -0.43
CA GLN A 140 -18.13 -7.77 0.66
C GLN A 140 -17.21 -6.92 1.54
N TRP A 141 -16.98 -7.35 2.76
CA TRP A 141 -16.15 -6.64 3.72
C TRP A 141 -14.81 -7.32 3.92
N ARG A 142 -13.80 -6.49 4.19
CA ARG A 142 -12.42 -6.90 4.40
C ARG A 142 -11.94 -6.42 5.75
N VAL A 143 -11.26 -7.31 6.46
CA VAL A 143 -10.44 -6.99 7.62
C VAL A 143 -8.98 -7.18 7.20
N GLN A 144 -8.18 -6.13 7.32
CA GLN A 144 -6.78 -6.14 6.91
C GLN A 144 -5.87 -5.70 8.05
N SER A 145 -4.76 -6.42 8.24
CA SER A 145 -3.74 -6.04 9.19
C SER A 145 -2.91 -4.86 8.69
N VAL A 146 -2.59 -3.93 9.59
CA VAL A 146 -1.62 -2.87 9.33
C VAL A 146 -0.23 -3.51 9.23
N PRO A 147 0.58 -3.19 8.18
CA PRO A 147 1.94 -3.70 8.07
C PRO A 147 2.82 -3.26 9.25
N ALA A 148 3.81 -4.07 9.61
CA ALA A 148 4.75 -3.79 10.70
C ALA A 148 5.58 -2.52 10.44
N GLY A 149 5.82 -2.20 9.16
CA GLY A 149 6.50 -1.01 8.71
C GLY A 149 6.20 -0.69 7.25
N PRO A 150 6.72 0.44 6.73
CA PRO A 150 6.65 0.76 5.31
C PRO A 150 7.28 -0.36 4.46
N HIS A 151 6.67 -0.69 3.33
CA HIS A 151 7.19 -1.63 2.33
C HIS A 151 7.51 -3.07 2.81
N THR A 152 7.02 -3.49 3.99
CA THR A 152 7.15 -4.88 4.47
C THR A 152 5.86 -5.69 4.27
N PHE A 153 6.03 -7.01 4.12
CA PHE A 153 4.93 -7.98 4.11
C PHE A 153 4.55 -8.47 5.51
N GLN A 154 5.35 -8.14 6.53
CA GLN A 154 5.05 -8.51 7.90
C GLN A 154 3.86 -7.72 8.42
N SER A 155 2.88 -8.40 9.02
CA SER A 155 1.69 -7.80 9.62
C SER A 155 1.92 -7.51 11.11
N ARG A 156 1.39 -6.38 11.63
CA ARG A 156 1.41 -6.09 13.08
C ARG A 156 0.60 -7.10 13.87
N LEU A 157 -0.58 -7.42 13.34
CA LEU A 157 -1.50 -8.40 13.91
C LEU A 157 -2.11 -9.24 12.79
N PRO A 158 -1.43 -10.29 12.32
CA PRO A 158 -2.01 -11.19 11.35
C PRO A 158 -3.24 -11.89 11.95
N LEU A 159 -4.22 -12.19 11.10
CA LEU A 159 -5.41 -12.95 11.47
C LEU A 159 -5.01 -14.33 12.07
N PRO A 160 -5.86 -14.93 12.92
CA PRO A 160 -5.60 -16.18 13.60
C PRO A 160 -5.04 -17.25 12.68
N GLU A 161 -3.96 -17.91 13.12
CA GLU A 161 -3.29 -18.95 12.34
C GLU A 161 -4.25 -20.04 11.84
N PRO A 162 -5.19 -20.58 12.67
CA PRO A 162 -6.09 -21.62 12.20
C PRO A 162 -6.95 -21.21 11.00
N TRP A 163 -7.23 -19.92 10.82
CA TRP A 163 -8.09 -19.42 9.74
C TRP A 163 -7.35 -19.32 8.40
N ARG A 164 -6.02 -19.24 8.42
CA ARG A 164 -5.22 -18.86 7.26
C ARG A 164 -5.29 -19.91 6.16
N GLY A 165 -5.62 -19.48 4.95
CA GLY A 165 -5.80 -20.37 3.80
C GLY A 165 -7.17 -21.03 3.73
N VAL A 166 -8.00 -20.91 4.78
CA VAL A 166 -9.36 -21.47 4.82
C VAL A 166 -10.35 -20.50 4.17
N ARG A 167 -11.41 -21.03 3.56
CA ARG A 167 -12.36 -20.27 2.75
C ARG A 167 -13.81 -20.66 3.03
N ASP A 168 -14.71 -19.76 2.64
CA ASP A 168 -16.15 -19.99 2.53
C ASP A 168 -16.79 -20.65 3.78
N GLU A 169 -17.57 -21.72 3.58
CA GLU A 169 -18.33 -22.38 4.64
C GLU A 169 -17.42 -23.06 5.68
N GLU A 170 -16.29 -23.63 5.25
CA GLU A 170 -15.30 -24.22 6.15
C GLU A 170 -14.73 -23.17 7.11
N LEU A 171 -14.43 -21.97 6.60
CA LEU A 171 -13.98 -20.86 7.43
C LEU A 171 -15.10 -20.38 8.36
N SER A 172 -16.35 -20.36 7.89
CA SER A 172 -17.51 -19.96 8.70
C SER A 172 -17.73 -20.93 9.87
N GLN A 173 -17.61 -22.23 9.65
CA GLN A 173 -17.69 -23.27 10.68
C GLN A 173 -16.53 -23.17 11.67
N LEU A 174 -15.30 -23.01 11.15
CA LEU A 174 -14.09 -22.91 11.97
C LEU A 174 -14.10 -21.68 12.90
N THR A 175 -14.58 -20.54 12.40
CA THR A 175 -14.61 -19.27 13.13
C THR A 175 -15.85 -19.13 14.02
N GLY A 176 -16.93 -19.86 13.71
CA GLY A 176 -18.26 -19.59 14.23
C GLY A 176 -18.87 -18.28 13.70
N ILE A 177 -18.29 -17.68 12.66
CA ILE A 177 -18.75 -16.41 12.07
C ILE A 177 -19.39 -16.72 10.71
N PRO A 178 -20.70 -16.50 10.53
CA PRO A 178 -21.36 -16.80 9.27
C PRO A 178 -20.88 -15.89 8.13
N GLY A 179 -20.91 -16.41 6.91
CA GLY A 179 -20.63 -15.63 5.69
C GLY A 179 -19.16 -15.28 5.49
N CYS A 180 -18.24 -16.01 6.10
CA CYS A 180 -16.82 -15.86 5.81
C CYS A 180 -16.53 -16.20 4.34
N VAL A 181 -15.56 -15.49 3.74
CA VAL A 181 -15.17 -15.67 2.33
C VAL A 181 -13.79 -16.30 2.25
N PHE A 182 -12.79 -15.71 2.93
CA PHE A 182 -11.43 -16.26 2.98
C PHE A 182 -10.58 -15.59 4.05
N VAL A 183 -9.46 -16.22 4.40
CA VAL A 183 -8.29 -15.55 5.00
C VAL A 183 -7.04 -15.91 4.18
N HIS A 184 -6.22 -14.92 3.85
CA HIS A 184 -4.97 -15.15 3.12
C HIS A 184 -4.02 -16.05 3.94
N ALA A 185 -3.18 -16.86 3.28
CA ALA A 185 -2.29 -17.81 3.95
C ALA A 185 -1.31 -17.19 4.96
N SER A 186 -0.89 -15.94 4.74
CA SER A 186 -0.08 -15.20 5.72
C SER A 186 -0.89 -14.51 6.81
N GLY A 187 -2.22 -14.48 6.70
CA GLY A 187 -3.13 -13.81 7.63
C GLY A 187 -3.22 -12.29 7.49
N PHE A 188 -2.61 -11.68 6.46
CA PHE A 188 -2.61 -10.22 6.33
C PHE A 188 -3.99 -9.62 6.02
N ILE A 189 -4.90 -10.40 5.41
CA ILE A 189 -6.25 -9.97 5.06
C ILE A 189 -7.23 -11.13 5.12
N GLY A 190 -8.46 -10.84 5.49
CA GLY A 190 -9.60 -11.75 5.47
C GLY A 190 -10.85 -11.03 4.98
N GLY A 191 -11.86 -11.83 4.63
CA GLY A 191 -13.09 -11.33 4.03
C GLY A 191 -14.34 -12.00 4.59
N ASN A 192 -15.40 -11.22 4.71
CA ASN A 192 -16.75 -11.69 5.05
C ASN A 192 -17.77 -11.01 4.12
N ARG A 193 -18.93 -11.62 3.91
CA ARG A 193 -20.02 -11.05 3.11
C ARG A 193 -20.66 -9.83 3.77
N THR A 194 -20.61 -9.71 5.09
CA THR A 194 -21.24 -8.62 5.84
C THR A 194 -20.22 -7.81 6.64
N ARG A 195 -20.58 -6.55 6.95
CA ARG A 195 -19.78 -5.66 7.80
C ARG A 195 -19.62 -6.24 9.19
N GLU A 196 -20.72 -6.76 9.73
CA GLU A 196 -20.83 -7.32 11.07
C GLU A 196 -19.94 -8.56 11.21
N GLY A 197 -19.95 -9.44 10.20
CA GLY A 197 -19.09 -10.62 10.19
C GLY A 197 -17.60 -10.26 10.11
N ALA A 198 -17.22 -9.32 9.24
CA ALA A 198 -15.83 -8.87 9.17
C ALA A 198 -15.37 -8.14 10.45
N LEU A 199 -16.27 -7.40 11.09
CA LEU A 199 -16.02 -6.78 12.38
C LEU A 199 -15.83 -7.83 13.49
N GLU A 200 -16.61 -8.91 13.47
CA GLU A 200 -16.45 -10.01 14.41
C GLU A 200 -15.12 -10.75 14.21
N MET A 201 -14.69 -10.95 12.95
CA MET A 201 -13.37 -11.48 12.65
C MET A 201 -12.26 -10.62 13.28
N ALA A 202 -12.39 -9.29 13.18
CA ALA A 202 -11.44 -8.36 13.79
C ALA A 202 -11.46 -8.44 15.33
N ARG A 203 -12.63 -8.51 15.96
CA ARG A 203 -12.77 -8.64 17.42
C ARG A 203 -12.09 -9.89 17.96
N GLN A 204 -12.36 -11.04 17.36
CA GLN A 204 -11.74 -12.30 17.76
C GLN A 204 -10.21 -12.27 17.57
N THR A 205 -9.74 -11.63 16.49
CA THR A 205 -8.30 -11.42 16.25
C THR A 205 -7.65 -10.57 17.36
N LEU A 206 -8.28 -9.46 17.74
CA LEU A 206 -7.78 -8.58 18.81
C LEU A 206 -7.80 -9.27 20.19
N ALA A 207 -8.83 -10.07 20.48
CA ALA A 207 -8.93 -10.83 21.73
C ALA A 207 -7.81 -11.88 21.85
N GLN A 208 -7.42 -12.54 20.74
CA GLN A 208 -6.29 -13.49 20.76
C GLN A 208 -4.95 -12.80 21.08
N ARG A 209 -4.75 -11.56 20.64
CA ARG A 209 -3.55 -10.78 20.99
C ARG A 209 -3.45 -10.56 22.50
N GLN A 210 -4.55 -10.16 23.13
CA GLN A 210 -4.58 -9.90 24.58
C GLN A 210 -4.24 -11.17 25.38
N ARG A 211 -4.69 -12.35 24.93
CA ARG A 211 -4.37 -13.64 25.58
C ARG A 211 -2.93 -14.11 25.39
N ARG A 212 -2.22 -13.62 24.36
CA ARG A 212 -0.80 -13.95 24.12
C ARG A 212 0.17 -13.00 24.82
N GLY A 213 -0.32 -11.83 25.25
CA GLY A 213 0.46 -10.82 25.97
C GLY A 213 0.26 -10.80 27.49
N ALA A 214 -0.66 -11.62 28.02
CA ALA A 214 -0.86 -11.90 29.44
C ALA A 214 -0.25 -13.27 29.77
#